data_AF-A0A2H1WZA5-F1
#
_entry.id   AF-A0A2H1WZA5-F1
#
_cell.length_a   1.000
_cell.length_b   1.000
_cell.length_c   1.000
_cell.angle_alpha   90.00
_cell.angle_beta   90.00
_cell.angle_gamma   90.00
#
_symmetry.space_group_name_H-M   'P 1'
#
loop_
_entity.id
_entity.type
_entity.pdbx_description
1 polymer ?
#
loop_
_entity_poly.entity_id
_entity_poly.type
_entity_poly.pdbx_seq_one_letter_code
_entity_poly.pdbx_strand_id
1 'polypeptide(L)'
;MPDEVFVSRIRSLNVQQKDLMKQVSDAIERDIRCNDDLQPLLLFITGGAGSGKSFLLKLIVEHIRRCYAPTVDILLKPTFVEVASLTGVAARQISGRQVEQSGEFADGAAMRIFPTLKLVESYNSKMTDQLHQSSRIYTLRAIDESREVATYGKRPPSNAIPTDVNNCGGLMHELKLGVGSRVMLRRNIYVAEGLVNGAMGMVSKSGLTFAAIKLNLASYQIPFL
;
A
#
# COMPACT_ATOMS: atom_id res chain seq x y z
N MET A 1 17.31 -6.73 -23.38
CA MET A 1 18.01 -8.02 -23.08
C MET A 1 18.11 -8.85 -24.37
N PRO A 2 19.17 -9.64 -24.65
CA PRO A 2 19.19 -10.54 -25.82
C PRO A 2 18.14 -11.65 -25.70
N ASP A 3 17.63 -12.16 -26.83
CA ASP A 3 16.50 -13.10 -26.83
C ASP A 3 16.83 -14.46 -26.23
N GLU A 4 18.02 -15.02 -26.52
CA GLU A 4 18.47 -16.27 -25.90
C GLU A 4 18.51 -16.18 -24.37
N VAL A 5 18.99 -15.05 -23.86
CA VAL A 5 19.06 -14.78 -22.43
C VAL A 5 17.66 -14.64 -21.84
N PHE A 6 16.75 -13.97 -22.55
CA PHE A 6 15.37 -13.82 -22.12
C PHE A 6 14.65 -15.18 -22.03
N VAL A 7 14.72 -15.99 -23.09
CA VAL A 7 14.09 -17.31 -23.13
C VAL A 7 14.66 -18.23 -22.04
N SER A 8 15.98 -18.22 -21.84
CA SER A 8 16.62 -18.99 -20.76
C SER A 8 16.08 -18.60 -19.38
N ARG A 9 15.94 -17.29 -19.12
CA ARG A 9 15.41 -16.76 -17.85
C ARG A 9 13.93 -17.04 -17.63
N ILE A 10 13.11 -17.02 -18.69
CA ILE A 10 11.70 -17.41 -18.61
C ILE A 10 11.58 -18.90 -18.24
N ARG A 11 12.43 -19.75 -18.82
CA ARG A 11 12.44 -21.19 -18.50
C ARG A 11 12.81 -21.47 -17.05
N SER A 12 13.70 -20.66 -16.46
CA SER A 12 14.15 -20.78 -15.06
C SER A 12 13.13 -20.30 -14.03
N LEU A 13 12.01 -19.70 -14.43
CA LEU A 13 10.97 -19.27 -13.49
C LEU A 13 10.35 -20.45 -12.74
N ASN A 14 10.04 -20.25 -11.47
CA ASN A 14 9.26 -21.21 -10.70
C ASN A 14 7.79 -21.21 -11.17
N VAL A 15 7.00 -22.20 -10.70
CA VAL A 15 5.61 -22.40 -11.14
C VAL A 15 4.75 -21.15 -10.93
N GLN A 16 4.82 -20.55 -9.73
CA GLN A 16 4.03 -19.35 -9.39
C GLN A 16 4.40 -18.14 -10.26
N GLN A 17 5.69 -17.96 -10.53
CA GLN A 17 6.20 -16.89 -11.39
C GLN A 17 5.80 -17.10 -12.86
N LYS A 18 5.75 -18.36 -13.33
CA LYS A 18 5.29 -18.71 -14.68
C LYS A 18 3.80 -18.43 -14.84
N ASP A 19 2.98 -18.78 -13.84
CA ASP A 19 1.55 -18.47 -13.86
C ASP A 19 1.30 -16.96 -13.92
N LEU A 20 2.04 -16.17 -13.13
CA LEU A 20 1.95 -14.72 -13.19
C LEU A 20 2.38 -14.19 -14.57
N MET A 21 3.46 -14.74 -15.14
CA MET A 21 3.91 -14.34 -16.47
C MET A 21 2.87 -14.64 -17.54
N LYS A 22 2.21 -15.81 -17.45
CA LYS A 22 1.12 -16.19 -18.34
C LYS A 22 -0.06 -15.23 -18.23
N GLN A 23 -0.47 -14.84 -17.02
CA GLN A 23 -1.55 -13.84 -16.83
C GLN A 23 -1.22 -12.51 -17.51
N VAL A 24 0.03 -12.07 -17.43
CA VAL A 24 0.50 -10.88 -18.14
C VAL A 24 0.46 -11.09 -19.66
N SER A 25 0.97 -12.20 -20.17
CA SER A 25 0.94 -12.54 -21.61
C SER A 25 -0.49 -12.54 -22.16
N ASP A 26 -1.42 -13.21 -21.46
CA ASP A 26 -2.82 -13.34 -21.87
C ASP A 26 -3.53 -11.97 -21.89
N ALA A 27 -3.16 -11.05 -20.99
CA ALA A 27 -3.71 -9.71 -20.95
C ALA A 27 -3.18 -8.83 -22.10
N ILE A 28 -1.88 -8.91 -22.40
CA ILE A 28 -1.27 -8.22 -23.53
C ILE A 28 -1.86 -8.72 -24.85
N GLU A 29 -2.04 -10.03 -25.01
CA GLU A 29 -2.63 -10.60 -26.22
C GLU A 29 -4.07 -10.12 -26.44
N ARG A 30 -4.85 -10.00 -25.36
CA ARG A 30 -6.20 -9.42 -25.41
C ARG A 30 -6.16 -7.95 -25.82
N ASP A 31 -5.26 -7.16 -25.24
CA ASP A 31 -5.08 -5.74 -25.55
C ASP A 31 -4.68 -5.50 -27.02
N ILE A 32 -3.72 -6.29 -27.54
CA ILE A 32 -3.27 -6.16 -28.93
C ILE A 32 -4.38 -6.55 -29.92
N ARG A 33 -5.23 -7.52 -29.58
CA ARG A 33 -6.27 -8.05 -30.49
C ARG A 33 -7.57 -7.27 -30.45
N CYS A 34 -7.94 -6.74 -29.29
CA CYS A 34 -9.21 -6.07 -29.07
C CYS A 34 -8.96 -4.59 -28.79
N ASN A 35 -9.41 -3.71 -29.68
CA ASN A 35 -9.28 -2.26 -29.55
C ASN A 35 -10.39 -1.64 -28.66
N ASP A 36 -10.98 -2.45 -27.78
CA ASP A 36 -12.12 -2.10 -26.93
C ASP A 36 -11.65 -1.69 -25.51
N ASP A 37 -12.55 -1.06 -24.74
CA ASP A 37 -12.41 -0.61 -23.34
C ASP A 37 -12.05 -1.75 -22.36
N LEU A 38 -10.86 -2.34 -22.51
CA LEU A 38 -10.34 -3.37 -21.63
C LEU A 38 -9.96 -2.74 -20.29
N GLN A 39 -10.41 -3.37 -19.20
CA GLN A 39 -9.94 -2.97 -17.88
C GLN A 39 -8.43 -3.21 -17.76
N PRO A 40 -7.65 -2.21 -17.30
CA PRO A 40 -6.22 -2.36 -17.10
C PRO A 40 -5.90 -3.53 -16.14
N LEU A 41 -4.92 -4.35 -16.52
CA LEU A 41 -4.43 -5.41 -15.62
C LEU A 41 -3.65 -4.78 -14.45
N LEU A 42 -4.27 -4.76 -13.27
CA LEU A 42 -3.64 -4.31 -12.03
C LEU A 42 -3.12 -5.52 -11.22
N LEU A 43 -1.80 -5.59 -11.01
CA LEU A 43 -1.15 -6.68 -10.28
C LEU A 43 -0.47 -6.18 -9.01
N PHE A 44 -0.72 -6.87 -7.89
CA PHE A 44 0.03 -6.71 -6.65
C PHE A 44 0.91 -7.94 -6.38
N ILE A 45 2.22 -7.81 -6.60
CA ILE A 45 3.18 -8.92 -6.47
C ILE A 45 3.79 -8.93 -5.06
N THR A 46 3.38 -9.89 -4.25
CA THR A 46 3.90 -10.08 -2.89
C THR A 46 4.86 -11.27 -2.80
N GLY A 47 5.67 -11.33 -1.75
CA GLY A 47 6.56 -12.45 -1.48
C GLY A 47 7.68 -12.09 -0.50
N GLY A 48 8.21 -13.10 0.19
CA GLY A 48 9.32 -12.94 1.15
C GLY A 48 10.62 -12.41 0.54
N ALA A 49 11.59 -12.03 1.38
CA ALA A 49 12.93 -11.69 0.92
C ALA A 49 13.54 -12.88 0.14
N GLY A 50 14.29 -12.59 -0.93
CA GLY A 50 14.89 -13.63 -1.77
C GLY A 50 13.94 -14.35 -2.74
N SER A 51 12.64 -14.05 -2.75
CA SER A 51 11.66 -14.73 -3.64
C SER A 51 11.78 -14.38 -5.14
N GLY A 52 12.78 -13.59 -5.53
CA GLY A 52 13.03 -13.24 -6.94
C GLY A 52 12.11 -12.18 -7.54
N LYS A 53 11.38 -11.37 -6.74
CA LYS A 53 10.46 -10.32 -7.24
C LYS A 53 11.11 -9.38 -8.26
N SER A 54 12.29 -8.83 -7.94
CA SER A 54 13.01 -7.91 -8.83
C SER A 54 13.46 -8.60 -10.12
N PHE A 55 13.74 -9.91 -10.06
CA PHE A 55 14.06 -10.70 -11.25
C PHE A 55 12.82 -10.89 -12.13
N LEU A 56 11.68 -11.24 -11.52
CA LEU A 56 10.40 -11.38 -12.22
C LEU A 56 9.97 -10.07 -12.88
N LEU A 57 10.01 -8.94 -12.16
CA LEU A 57 9.65 -7.62 -12.68
C LEU A 57 10.47 -7.25 -13.93
N LYS A 58 11.77 -7.55 -13.93
CA LYS A 58 12.62 -7.34 -15.12
C LYS A 58 12.14 -8.14 -16.32
N LEU A 59 11.71 -9.39 -16.11
CA LEU A 59 11.20 -10.23 -17.19
C LEU A 59 9.83 -9.78 -17.67
N ILE A 60 8.94 -9.31 -16.78
CA ILE A 60 7.64 -8.72 -17.16
C ILE A 60 7.87 -7.52 -18.08
N VAL A 61 8.72 -6.58 -17.66
CA VAL A 61 9.02 -5.37 -18.45
C VAL A 61 9.60 -5.73 -19.81
N GLU A 62 10.55 -6.67 -19.83
CA GLU A 62 11.17 -7.17 -21.06
C GLU A 62 10.17 -7.92 -21.96
N HIS A 63 9.20 -8.63 -21.39
CA HIS A 63 8.14 -9.31 -22.12
C HIS A 63 7.17 -8.31 -22.77
N ILE A 64 6.66 -7.34 -22.00
CA ILE A 64 5.79 -6.26 -22.51
C ILE A 64 6.48 -5.53 -23.67
N ARG A 65 7.74 -5.12 -23.49
CA ARG A 65 8.52 -4.46 -24.54
C ARG A 65 8.60 -5.28 -25.83
N ARG A 66 8.79 -6.60 -25.74
CA ARG A 66 8.85 -7.48 -26.91
C ARG A 66 7.49 -7.64 -27.60
N CYS A 67 6.41 -7.75 -26.84
CA CYS A 67 5.07 -7.95 -27.41
C CYS A 67 4.57 -6.72 -28.17
N TYR A 68 4.83 -5.51 -27.67
CA TYR A 68 4.43 -4.27 -28.34
C TYR A 68 5.49 -3.70 -29.30
N ALA A 69 6.72 -4.21 -29.32
CA ALA A 69 7.72 -3.71 -30.27
C ALA A 69 7.27 -3.76 -31.74
N PRO A 70 6.60 -4.83 -32.24
CA PRO A 70 6.10 -4.87 -33.62
C PRO A 70 4.93 -3.91 -33.91
N THR A 71 4.26 -3.39 -32.87
CA THR A 71 3.13 -2.48 -33.04
C THR A 71 3.53 -1.02 -33.11
N VAL A 72 4.82 -0.69 -32.87
CA VAL A 72 5.31 0.69 -32.91
C VAL A 72 6.30 0.90 -34.04
N ASP A 73 6.23 2.08 -34.67
CA ASP A 73 7.16 2.49 -35.72
C ASP A 73 8.62 2.37 -35.25
N ILE A 74 9.46 1.75 -36.08
CA ILE A 74 10.89 1.56 -35.85
C ILE A 74 11.63 2.89 -35.61
N LEU A 75 11.13 3.99 -36.17
CA LEU A 75 11.70 5.32 -36.01
C LEU A 75 11.27 6.02 -34.72
N LEU A 76 10.16 5.58 -34.12
CA LEU A 76 9.80 6.00 -32.78
C LEU A 76 10.66 5.19 -31.80
N LYS A 77 11.25 5.86 -30.80
CA LYS A 77 11.75 5.20 -29.58
C LYS A 77 10.65 5.27 -28.52
N PRO A 78 9.57 4.49 -28.63
CA PRO A 78 8.49 4.60 -27.68
C PRO A 78 8.92 3.97 -26.36
N THR A 79 9.16 4.80 -25.34
CA THR A 79 9.17 4.32 -23.95
C THR A 79 7.72 4.15 -23.50
N PHE A 80 7.06 3.06 -23.91
CA PHE A 80 5.69 2.73 -23.52
C PHE A 80 5.61 1.90 -22.23
N VAL A 81 6.76 1.47 -21.68
CA VAL A 81 6.82 0.82 -20.36
C VAL A 81 7.59 1.71 -19.41
N GLU A 82 6.87 2.33 -18.49
CA GLU A 82 7.46 3.07 -17.39
C GLU A 82 7.74 2.13 -16.21
N VAL A 83 8.95 2.18 -15.69
CA VAL A 83 9.37 1.42 -14.52
C VAL A 83 9.86 2.40 -13.48
N ALA A 84 9.30 2.34 -12.28
CA ALA A 84 9.64 3.31 -11.26
C ALA A 84 9.68 2.71 -9.85
N SER A 85 10.41 3.37 -8.95
CA SER A 85 10.59 2.95 -7.56
C SER A 85 10.68 4.16 -6.63
N LEU A 86 10.31 3.97 -5.37
CA LEU A 86 10.38 5.00 -4.32
C LEU A 86 11.82 5.36 -3.91
N THR A 87 12.77 4.42 -4.01
CA THR A 87 14.17 4.67 -3.66
C THR A 87 15.07 4.59 -4.88
N GLY A 88 16.10 5.43 -4.93
CA GLY A 88 17.07 5.47 -6.03
C GLY A 88 17.85 4.15 -6.19
N VAL A 89 18.17 3.45 -5.10
CA VAL A 89 18.86 2.14 -5.16
C VAL A 89 17.96 1.08 -5.79
N ALA A 90 16.69 0.99 -5.37
CA ALA A 90 15.76 0.03 -5.95
C ALA A 90 15.40 0.39 -7.41
N ALA A 91 15.28 1.69 -7.73
CA ALA A 91 15.12 2.15 -9.11
C ALA A 91 16.28 1.68 -10.00
N ARG A 92 17.53 1.86 -9.54
CA ARG A 92 18.72 1.38 -10.24
C ARG A 92 18.74 -0.14 -10.41
N GLN A 93 18.29 -0.88 -9.40
CA GLN A 93 18.21 -2.35 -9.48
C GLN A 93 17.24 -2.85 -10.53
N ILE A 94 16.13 -2.16 -10.78
CA ILE A 94 15.11 -2.54 -11.76
C ILE A 94 15.23 -1.80 -13.10
N SER A 95 16.30 -1.01 -13.28
CA SER A 95 16.48 -0.15 -14.45
C SER A 95 15.30 0.83 -14.67
N GLY A 96 14.73 1.32 -13.56
CA GLY A 96 13.64 2.30 -13.54
C GLY A 96 14.09 3.67 -13.06
N ARG A 97 13.16 4.62 -13.01
CA ARG A 97 13.36 5.96 -12.42
C ARG A 97 12.93 6.01 -10.96
N GLN A 98 13.55 6.90 -10.19
CA GLN A 98 12.98 7.24 -8.89
C GLN A 98 11.71 8.07 -9.14
N VAL A 99 10.59 7.66 -8.55
CA VAL A 99 9.35 8.43 -8.62
C VAL A 99 9.54 9.70 -7.81
N GLU A 100 9.30 10.86 -8.44
CA GLU A 100 9.20 12.12 -7.71
C GLU A 100 7.97 12.07 -6.79
N GLN A 101 8.07 12.67 -5.61
CA GLN A 101 6.95 12.74 -4.67
C GLN A 101 5.93 13.81 -5.11
N SER A 102 5.37 13.64 -6.30
CA SER A 102 4.42 14.55 -6.94
C SER A 102 3.22 13.78 -7.50
N GLY A 103 2.15 14.51 -7.85
CA GLY A 103 0.92 13.92 -8.36
C GLY A 103 0.31 12.87 -7.42
N GLU A 104 0.01 11.70 -7.96
CA GLU A 104 -0.57 10.57 -7.21
C GLU A 104 0.36 10.02 -6.10
N PHE A 105 1.66 10.29 -6.21
CA PHE A 105 2.67 9.92 -5.22
C PHE A 105 3.11 11.10 -4.35
N ALA A 106 2.38 12.21 -4.38
CA ALA A 106 2.59 13.34 -3.48
C ALA A 106 2.30 12.98 -2.02
N ASP A 107 2.77 13.82 -1.10
CA ASP A 107 2.46 13.68 0.31
C ASP A 107 0.96 13.78 0.56
N GLY A 108 0.43 12.85 1.35
CA GLY A 108 -1.00 12.74 1.58
C GLY A 108 -1.82 12.22 0.41
N ALA A 109 -1.24 11.93 -0.77
CA ALA A 109 -1.95 11.33 -1.90
C ALA A 109 -1.95 9.79 -1.84
N ALA A 110 -0.79 9.18 -1.54
CA ALA A 110 -0.62 7.74 -1.39
C ALA A 110 -0.20 7.32 0.03
N MET A 111 -0.42 6.06 0.38
CA MET A 111 0.13 5.46 1.60
C MET A 111 1.66 5.37 1.49
N ARG A 112 2.38 5.82 2.52
CA ARG A 112 3.84 5.74 2.58
C ARG A 112 4.27 4.55 3.43
N ILE A 113 5.20 3.74 2.90
CA ILE A 113 5.88 2.69 3.65
C ILE A 113 7.27 3.19 4.02
N PHE A 114 7.61 3.11 5.29
CA PHE A 114 8.92 3.52 5.82
C PHE A 114 9.67 2.33 6.42
N PRO A 115 11.01 2.34 6.36
CA PRO A 115 11.81 1.25 6.92
C PRO A 115 11.85 1.24 8.46
N THR A 116 11.49 2.34 9.13
CA THR A 116 11.52 2.44 10.60
C THR A 116 10.28 3.15 11.15
N LEU A 117 9.88 2.78 12.38
CA LEU A 117 8.75 3.41 13.09
C LEU A 117 8.99 4.91 13.31
N LYS A 118 10.22 5.32 13.60
CA LYS A 118 10.58 6.74 13.77
C LYS A 118 10.26 7.58 12.52
N LEU A 119 10.48 7.02 11.33
CA LEU A 119 10.15 7.70 10.07
C LEU A 119 8.63 7.74 9.84
N VAL A 120 7.91 6.68 10.19
CA VAL A 120 6.43 6.67 10.19
C VAL A 120 5.88 7.76 11.11
N GLU A 121 6.39 7.86 12.34
CA GLU A 121 5.98 8.85 13.32
C GLU A 121 6.26 10.28 12.85
N SER A 122 7.47 10.54 12.34
CA SER A 122 7.85 11.84 11.76
C SER A 122 6.92 12.24 10.61
N TYR A 123 6.64 11.30 9.70
CA TYR A 123 5.73 11.55 8.59
C TYR A 123 4.29 11.82 9.06
N ASN A 124 3.76 10.98 9.94
CA ASN A 124 2.40 11.13 10.45
C ASN A 124 2.24 12.43 11.25
N SER A 125 3.26 12.84 12.02
CA SER A 125 3.27 14.13 12.71
C SER A 125 3.23 15.27 11.71
N LYS A 126 4.13 15.27 10.70
CA LYS A 126 4.14 16.28 9.62
C LYS A 126 2.76 16.42 8.95
N MET A 127 2.12 15.30 8.60
CA MET A 127 0.79 15.32 7.97
C MET A 127 -0.29 15.85 8.92
N THR A 128 -0.19 15.53 10.21
CA THR A 128 -1.11 16.05 11.24
C THR A 128 -0.93 17.55 11.44
N ASP A 129 0.32 18.04 11.44
CA ASP A 129 0.64 19.45 11.57
C ASP A 129 0.17 20.25 10.35
N GLN A 130 0.27 19.68 9.15
CA GLN A 130 -0.32 20.25 7.93
C GLN A 130 -1.85 20.32 8.03
N LEU A 131 -2.51 19.26 8.49
CA LEU A 131 -3.96 19.27 8.71
C LEU A 131 -4.38 20.27 9.79
N HIS A 132 -3.54 20.54 10.78
CA HIS A 132 -3.83 21.52 11.83
C HIS A 132 -3.98 22.95 11.29
N GLN A 133 -3.38 23.25 10.13
CA GLN A 133 -3.51 24.56 9.47
C GLN A 133 -4.91 24.81 8.89
N SER A 134 -5.64 23.74 8.55
CA SER A 134 -6.94 23.83 7.87
C SER A 134 -8.09 23.17 8.64
N SER A 135 -7.79 22.40 9.69
CA SER A 135 -8.76 21.65 10.45
C SER A 135 -8.40 21.57 11.93
N ARG A 136 -9.43 21.48 12.77
CA ARG A 136 -9.23 21.22 14.21
C ARG A 136 -8.70 19.80 14.41
N ILE A 137 -7.59 19.70 15.13
CA ILE A 137 -7.04 18.43 15.59
C ILE A 137 -7.58 18.13 16.99
N TYR A 138 -8.10 16.93 17.17
CA TYR A 138 -8.51 16.35 18.43
C TYR A 138 -7.43 15.40 18.93
N THR A 139 -7.12 15.52 20.21
CA THR A 139 -6.16 14.66 20.89
C THR A 139 -6.92 13.70 21.78
N LEU A 140 -7.01 12.44 21.35
CA LEU A 140 -7.64 11.36 22.11
C LEU A 140 -6.57 10.70 22.98
N ARG A 141 -6.78 10.68 24.29
CA ARG A 141 -5.85 10.04 25.24
C ARG A 141 -6.42 8.68 25.62
N ALA A 142 -5.58 7.65 25.58
CA ALA A 142 -5.95 6.35 26.13
C ALA A 142 -6.14 6.47 27.66
N ILE A 143 -7.08 5.68 28.18
CA ILE A 143 -7.31 5.54 29.62
C ILE A 143 -6.93 4.12 29.99
N ASP A 144 -5.93 3.99 30.85
CA ASP A 144 -5.48 2.72 31.39
C ASP A 144 -6.28 2.41 32.67
N GLU A 145 -6.80 1.19 32.76
CA GLU A 145 -7.61 0.73 33.89
C GLU A 145 -7.12 -0.64 34.36
N SER A 146 -6.91 -0.80 35.67
CA SER A 146 -6.51 -2.08 36.24
C SER A 146 -7.69 -3.06 36.27
N ARG A 147 -7.39 -4.33 35.99
CA ARG A 147 -8.32 -5.46 36.14
C ARG A 147 -8.01 -6.35 37.35
N GLU A 148 -7.02 -6.00 38.15
CA GLU A 148 -6.72 -6.71 39.39
C GLU A 148 -7.83 -6.44 40.41
N VAL A 149 -8.23 -7.48 41.15
CA VAL A 149 -9.34 -7.39 42.12
C VAL A 149 -9.16 -6.25 43.12
N ALA A 150 -7.91 -6.00 43.58
CA ALA A 150 -7.61 -4.97 44.58
C ALA A 150 -7.62 -3.53 44.02
N THR A 151 -7.40 -3.36 42.72
CA THR A 151 -7.24 -2.03 42.07
C THR A 151 -8.23 -1.82 40.92
N TYR A 152 -9.25 -2.69 40.81
CA TYR A 152 -10.22 -2.69 39.73
C TYR A 152 -10.84 -1.30 39.53
N GLY A 153 -10.90 -0.83 38.28
CA GLY A 153 -11.45 0.49 37.96
C GLY A 153 -10.52 1.67 38.22
N LYS A 154 -9.35 1.45 38.83
CA LYS A 154 -8.38 2.52 39.10
C LYS A 154 -7.31 2.57 38.02
N ARG A 155 -6.80 3.78 37.79
CA ARG A 155 -5.64 3.98 36.92
C ARG A 155 -4.40 3.32 37.54
N PRO A 156 -3.72 2.40 36.84
CA PRO A 156 -2.47 1.83 37.32
C PRO A 156 -1.39 2.91 37.51
N PRO A 157 -0.43 2.70 38.43
CA PRO A 157 0.72 3.58 38.53
C PRO A 157 1.54 3.53 37.22
N SER A 158 2.22 4.63 36.88
CA SER A 158 2.88 4.81 35.58
C SER A 158 3.94 3.75 35.25
N ASN A 159 4.58 3.17 36.28
CA ASN A 159 5.56 2.09 36.14
C ASN A 159 4.93 0.74 35.76
N ALA A 160 3.63 0.55 35.99
CA ALA A 160 2.90 -0.67 35.63
C ALA A 160 2.28 -0.60 34.22
N ILE A 161 2.27 0.58 33.59
CA ILE A 161 1.76 0.77 32.24
C ILE A 161 2.90 0.46 31.25
N PRO A 162 2.74 -0.54 30.37
CA PRO A 162 3.76 -0.87 29.39
C PRO A 162 4.06 0.32 28.46
N THR A 163 5.33 0.58 28.20
CA THR A 163 5.77 1.62 27.25
C THR A 163 5.71 1.13 25.79
N ASP A 164 5.78 -0.18 25.57
CA ASP A 164 5.58 -0.78 24.25
C ASP A 164 4.08 -0.86 23.94
N VAL A 165 3.68 -0.12 22.90
CA VAL A 165 2.31 -0.07 22.37
C VAL A 165 1.78 -1.45 22.00
N ASN A 166 2.64 -2.41 21.60
CA ASN A 166 2.21 -3.76 21.28
C ASN A 166 1.71 -4.52 22.52
N ASN A 167 2.22 -4.18 23.71
CA ASN A 167 1.76 -4.73 24.99
C ASN A 167 0.49 -4.02 25.49
N CYS A 168 0.18 -2.82 24.98
CA CYS A 168 -1.08 -2.09 25.23
C CYS A 168 -2.16 -2.40 24.18
N GLY A 169 -2.10 -3.60 23.61
CA GLY A 169 -3.03 -4.02 22.58
C GLY A 169 -3.01 -3.15 21.31
N GLY A 170 -1.85 -2.62 20.95
CA GLY A 170 -1.72 -1.80 19.75
C GLY A 170 -2.38 -0.42 19.83
N LEU A 171 -2.90 -0.03 21.00
CA LEU A 171 -3.46 1.30 21.26
C LEU A 171 -2.36 2.27 21.69
N MET A 172 -2.28 3.40 21.00
CA MET A 172 -1.33 4.47 21.33
C MET A 172 -1.82 5.24 22.55
N HIS A 173 -0.91 5.70 23.41
CA HIS A 173 -1.26 6.54 24.57
C HIS A 173 -1.98 7.83 24.18
N GLU A 174 -1.62 8.39 23.03
CA GLU A 174 -2.21 9.58 22.46
C GLU A 174 -2.45 9.36 20.96
N LEU A 175 -3.65 9.65 20.49
CA LEU A 175 -4.03 9.59 19.10
C LEU A 175 -4.56 10.96 18.66
N LYS A 176 -3.85 11.60 17.73
CA LYS A 176 -4.24 12.89 17.15
C LYS A 176 -4.98 12.67 15.84
N LEU A 177 -6.19 13.24 15.72
CA LEU A 177 -7.04 13.11 14.53
C LEU A 177 -7.74 14.43 14.23
N GLY A 178 -7.85 14.77 12.96
CA GLY A 178 -8.70 15.87 12.46
C GLY A 178 -9.55 15.40 11.29
N VAL A 179 -10.51 16.21 10.87
CA VAL A 179 -11.22 15.98 9.60
C VAL A 179 -10.18 15.99 8.48
N GLY A 180 -10.19 14.97 7.62
CA GLY A 180 -9.18 14.76 6.58
C GLY A 180 -8.04 13.82 6.99
N SER A 181 -7.90 13.46 8.27
CA SER A 181 -6.91 12.45 8.70
C SER A 181 -7.18 11.11 8.01
N ARG A 182 -6.16 10.55 7.36
CA ARG A 182 -6.19 9.17 6.87
C ARG A 182 -5.84 8.22 8.00
N VAL A 183 -6.63 7.17 8.16
CA VAL A 183 -6.51 6.21 9.27
C VAL A 183 -6.57 4.78 8.75
N MET A 184 -5.97 3.86 9.50
CA MET A 184 -6.01 2.42 9.24
C MET A 184 -6.37 1.70 10.54
N LEU A 185 -7.31 0.75 10.47
CA LEU A 185 -7.62 -0.12 11.61
C LEU A 185 -6.44 -1.06 11.87
N ARG A 186 -6.02 -1.17 13.13
CA ARG A 186 -4.97 -2.11 13.56
C ARG A 186 -5.53 -3.43 14.08
N ARG A 187 -6.86 -3.56 14.16
CA ARG A 187 -7.57 -4.71 14.75
C ARG A 187 -8.91 -4.91 14.07
N ASN A 188 -9.37 -6.16 14.10
CA ASN A 188 -10.72 -6.51 13.67
C ASN A 188 -11.71 -6.00 14.71
N ILE A 189 -12.69 -5.21 14.25
CA ILE A 189 -13.78 -4.69 15.10
C ILE A 189 -15.08 -5.37 14.69
N TYR A 190 -15.37 -5.43 13.39
CA TYR A 190 -16.58 -6.06 12.87
C TYR A 190 -16.34 -6.65 11.49
N VAL A 191 -15.97 -7.94 11.47
CA VAL A 191 -15.53 -8.64 10.25
C VAL A 191 -16.64 -8.71 9.20
N ALA A 192 -17.90 -8.89 9.61
CA ALA A 192 -19.04 -9.00 8.70
C ALA A 192 -19.24 -7.72 7.86
N GLU A 193 -18.91 -6.56 8.40
CA GLU A 193 -18.99 -5.25 7.72
C GLU A 193 -17.65 -4.80 7.14
N GLY A 194 -16.66 -5.71 7.05
CA GLY A 194 -15.34 -5.41 6.50
C GLY A 194 -14.47 -4.47 7.38
N LEU A 195 -14.85 -4.24 8.64
CA LEU A 195 -14.06 -3.49 9.63
C LEU A 195 -12.96 -4.37 10.22
N VAL A 196 -12.00 -4.70 9.35
CA VAL A 196 -10.88 -5.61 9.63
C VAL A 196 -9.56 -4.86 9.78
N ASN A 197 -8.56 -5.51 10.36
CA ASN A 197 -7.19 -5.01 10.40
C ASN A 197 -6.71 -4.71 8.98
N GLY A 198 -6.16 -3.50 8.78
CA GLY A 198 -5.74 -3.00 7.49
C GLY A 198 -6.81 -2.21 6.74
N ALA A 199 -8.07 -2.22 7.17
CA ALA A 199 -9.10 -1.37 6.58
C ALA A 199 -8.72 0.10 6.75
N MET A 200 -8.76 0.86 5.65
CA MET A 200 -8.34 2.25 5.61
C MET A 200 -9.51 3.20 5.41
N GLY A 201 -9.35 4.45 5.82
CA GLY A 201 -10.34 5.48 5.57
C GLY A 201 -9.87 6.88 5.87
N MET A 202 -10.81 7.81 5.78
CA MET A 202 -10.61 9.21 6.07
C MET A 202 -11.62 9.66 7.13
N VAL A 203 -11.14 10.40 8.11
CA VAL A 203 -11.99 11.08 9.10
C VAL A 203 -12.80 12.15 8.37
N SER A 204 -14.12 12.07 8.48
CA SER A 204 -15.07 12.98 7.84
C SER A 204 -15.94 13.66 8.90
N LYS A 205 -16.51 14.82 8.57
CA LYS A 205 -17.46 15.50 9.44
C LYS A 205 -18.84 14.86 9.28
N SER A 206 -19.45 14.42 10.37
CA SER A 206 -20.83 13.91 10.38
C SER A 206 -21.63 14.57 11.50
N GLY A 207 -22.62 15.39 11.15
CA GLY A 207 -23.57 15.96 12.11
C GLY A 207 -22.96 16.84 13.22
N LEU A 208 -23.75 17.05 14.29
CA LEU A 208 -23.57 18.10 15.29
C LEU A 208 -22.63 17.77 16.46
N THR A 209 -22.12 16.55 16.63
CA THR A 209 -21.36 16.23 17.86
C THR A 209 -20.13 15.33 17.75
N PHE A 210 -19.93 14.49 16.73
CA PHE A 210 -18.71 13.67 16.64
C PHE A 210 -18.26 13.40 15.20
N ALA A 211 -16.95 13.39 14.97
CA ALA A 211 -16.35 13.03 13.69
C ALA A 211 -16.58 11.54 13.38
N ALA A 212 -17.11 11.21 12.19
CA ALA A 212 -17.23 9.84 11.73
C ALA A 212 -16.04 9.48 10.82
N ILE A 213 -15.48 8.29 11.03
CA ILE A 213 -14.47 7.74 10.14
C ILE A 213 -15.18 7.08 8.96
N LYS A 214 -15.03 7.64 7.76
CA LYS A 214 -15.49 6.99 6.53
C LYS A 214 -14.39 6.04 6.08
N LEU A 215 -14.56 4.76 6.40
CA LEU A 215 -13.67 3.70 5.93
C LEU A 215 -14.03 3.34 4.49
N ASN A 216 -13.03 3.26 3.63
CA ASN A 216 -13.18 2.83 2.25
C ASN A 216 -13.22 1.30 2.29
N LEU A 217 -14.41 0.77 2.56
CA LEU A 217 -14.69 -0.65 2.48
C LEU A 217 -14.70 -1.00 0.99
N ALA A 218 -13.56 -1.47 0.47
CA ALA A 218 -13.56 -2.15 -0.80
C ALA A 218 -14.37 -3.43 -0.61
N SER A 219 -15.67 -3.36 -0.92
CA SER A 219 -16.46 -4.54 -1.21
C SER A 219 -15.82 -5.19 -2.43
N TYR A 220 -14.92 -6.15 -2.21
CA TYR A 220 -14.78 -7.23 -3.16
C TYR A 220 -16.15 -7.90 -3.18
N GLN A 221 -17.00 -7.51 -4.13
CA GLN A 221 -18.11 -8.34 -4.54
C GLN A 221 -17.46 -9.66 -4.96
N ILE A 222 -17.54 -10.64 -4.08
CA ILE A 222 -17.48 -12.04 -4.48
C ILE A 222 -18.69 -12.19 -5.39
N PRO A 223 -18.53 -12.44 -6.71
CA PRO A 223 -19.66 -12.86 -7.50
C PRO A 223 -20.17 -14.16 -6.86
N PHE A 224 -21.41 -14.12 -6.38
CA PHE A 224 -22.15 -15.30 -5.98
C PHE A 224 -22.05 -16.33 -7.12
N LEU A 225 -21.57 -17.53 -6.78
CA LEU A 225 -21.96 -18.76 -7.48
C LEU A 225 -23.32 -19.19 -6.93
#